data_AF-A0A6P0LMV3-F1
#
_entry.id   AF-A0A6P0LMV3-F1
#
_cell.length_a   1.000
_cell.length_b   1.000
_cell.length_c   1.000
_cell.angle_alpha   90.00
_cell.angle_beta   90.00
_cell.angle_gamma   90.00
#
_symmetry.space_group_name_H-M   'P 1'
#
loop_
_entity.id
_entity.type
_entity.pdbx_description
1 polymer ?
#
loop_
_entity_poly.entity_id
_entity_poly.type
_entity_poly.pdbx_seq_one_letter_code
_entity_poly.pdbx_strand_id
1 'polypeptide(L)'
;MSQSRFRILYIDSHKIPSGSILIGPTVERNLQQEIHKALESASSSMAASVGYIPNAKAPDYDYLIEVVEKVRPIAERIQEKPFPLYSLPFEL
;
A
#
# COMPACT_ATOMS: atom_id res chain seq x y z
N MET A 1 -9.60 -36.84 11.58
CA MET A 1 -9.02 -35.66 10.90
C MET A 1 -9.47 -34.42 11.66
N SER A 2 -8.59 -33.79 12.45
CA SER A 2 -8.92 -32.59 13.21
C SER A 2 -8.95 -31.38 12.27
N GLN A 3 -10.10 -30.77 12.04
CA GLN A 3 -10.18 -29.45 11.39
C GLN A 3 -9.60 -28.41 12.35
N SER A 4 -8.41 -27.90 12.06
CA SER A 4 -7.85 -26.75 12.76
C SER A 4 -8.78 -25.55 12.60
N ARG A 5 -9.35 -25.07 13.71
CA ARG A 5 -10.19 -23.88 13.73
C ARG A 5 -9.29 -22.66 13.94
N PHE A 6 -9.14 -21.85 12.89
CA PHE A 6 -8.42 -20.59 13.00
C PHE A 6 -9.25 -19.56 13.78
N ARG A 7 -8.57 -18.70 14.53
CA ARG A 7 -9.16 -17.53 15.21
C ARG A 7 -8.28 -16.32 14.98
N ILE A 8 -8.90 -15.15 14.89
CA ILE A 8 -8.18 -13.88 14.84
C ILE A 8 -7.77 -13.52 16.26
N LEU A 9 -6.47 -13.33 16.49
CA LEU A 9 -5.94 -12.95 17.81
C LEU A 9 -5.88 -11.43 18.00
N TYR A 10 -5.66 -10.70 16.92
CA TYR A 10 -5.54 -9.24 16.92
C TYR A 10 -5.93 -8.72 15.53
N ILE A 11 -6.65 -7.60 15.50
CA ILE A 11 -6.93 -6.82 14.31
C ILE A 11 -6.33 -5.45 14.57
N ASP A 12 -5.42 -5.04 13.71
CA ASP A 12 -4.87 -3.70 13.79
C ASP A 12 -5.96 -2.66 13.49
N SER A 13 -6.04 -1.63 14.32
CA SER A 13 -7.07 -0.59 14.19
C SER A 13 -6.77 0.45 13.11
N HIS A 14 -5.53 0.53 12.64
CA HIS A 14 -5.16 1.49 11.61
C HIS A 14 -5.77 1.06 10.27
N LYS A 15 -6.49 1.98 9.63
CA LYS A 15 -7.08 1.72 8.33
C LYS A 15 -5.95 1.63 7.31
N ILE A 16 -5.88 0.51 6.60
CA ILE A 16 -5.03 0.39 5.42
C ILE A 16 -5.77 1.07 4.26
N PRO A 17 -5.25 2.18 3.71
CA PRO A 17 -5.87 2.84 2.57
C PRO A 17 -5.91 1.92 1.35
N SER A 18 -6.95 2.07 0.53
CA SER A 18 -7.01 1.40 -0.78
C SER A 18 -5.82 1.77 -1.66
N GLY A 19 -5.46 0.90 -2.61
CA GLY A 19 -4.48 1.24 -3.63
C GLY A 19 -4.97 2.38 -4.55
N SER A 20 -4.03 3.11 -5.15
CA SER A 20 -4.30 4.17 -6.12
C SER A 20 -3.52 3.96 -7.40
N ILE A 21 -4.10 4.40 -8.52
CA ILE A 21 -3.39 4.53 -9.79
C ILE A 21 -2.89 5.96 -9.89
N LEU A 22 -1.58 6.15 -9.96
CA LEU A 22 -0.94 7.45 -10.09
C LEU A 22 -0.39 7.60 -11.51
N ILE A 23 -0.63 8.75 -12.13
CA ILE A 23 -0.07 9.10 -13.43
C ILE A 23 1.07 10.09 -13.18
N GLY A 24 2.26 9.78 -13.68
CA GLY A 24 3.43 10.65 -13.51
C GLY A 24 3.22 12.01 -14.19
N PRO A 25 3.69 13.12 -13.59
CA PRO A 25 3.48 14.46 -14.13
C PRO A 25 4.21 14.69 -15.47
N THR A 26 5.19 13.86 -15.79
CA THR A 26 5.98 13.91 -17.03
C THR A 26 5.32 13.20 -18.21
N VAL A 27 4.23 12.46 -17.99
CA VAL A 27 3.47 11.82 -19.06
C VAL A 27 2.81 12.90 -19.91
N GLU A 28 2.88 12.77 -21.23
CA GLU A 28 2.28 13.73 -22.17
C GLU A 28 0.76 13.88 -21.90
N ARG A 29 0.24 15.11 -21.95
CA ARG A 29 -1.10 15.44 -21.46
C ARG A 29 -2.21 14.69 -22.20
N ASN A 30 -2.13 14.53 -23.52
CA ASN A 30 -3.12 13.76 -24.27
C ASN A 30 -3.10 12.29 -23.85
N LEU A 31 -1.91 11.72 -23.65
CA LEU A 31 -1.76 10.37 -23.11
C LEU A 31 -2.35 10.23 -21.69
N GLN A 32 -2.18 11.22 -20.81
CA GLN A 32 -2.84 11.21 -19.50
C GLN A 32 -4.37 11.13 -19.63
N GLN A 33 -4.95 11.88 -20.58
CA GLN A 33 -6.39 11.87 -20.85
C GLN A 33 -6.86 10.53 -21.45
N GLU A 34 -6.05 9.92 -22.32
CA GLU A 34 -6.35 8.59 -22.87
C GLU A 34 -6.33 7.51 -21.78
N ILE A 35 -5.33 7.54 -20.89
CA ILE A 35 -5.26 6.63 -19.74
C ILE A 35 -6.50 6.80 -18.84
N HIS A 36 -6.87 8.04 -18.55
CA HIS A 36 -8.03 8.35 -17.71
C HIS A 36 -9.33 7.82 -18.33
N LYS A 37 -9.56 8.09 -19.63
CA LYS A 37 -10.71 7.53 -20.38
C LYS A 37 -10.73 6.01 -20.39
N ALA A 38 -9.57 5.37 -20.59
CA ALA A 38 -9.48 3.91 -20.59
C ALA A 38 -9.92 3.33 -19.24
N LEU A 39 -9.45 3.92 -18.12
CA LEU A 39 -9.84 3.51 -16.78
C LEU A 39 -11.33 3.76 -16.49
N GLU A 40 -11.89 4.88 -16.96
CA GLU A 40 -13.33 5.19 -16.81
C GLU A 40 -14.23 4.30 -17.67
N SER A 41 -13.73 3.83 -18.82
CA SER A 41 -14.49 2.99 -19.75
C SER A 41 -14.68 1.54 -19.27
N ALA A 42 -14.06 1.16 -18.15
CA ALA A 42 -14.27 -0.15 -17.55
C ALA A 42 -15.76 -0.39 -17.26
N SER A 43 -16.28 -1.56 -17.62
CA SER A 43 -17.67 -1.90 -17.29
C SER A 43 -17.87 -1.86 -15.78
N SER A 44 -19.07 -1.49 -15.33
CA SER A 44 -19.41 -1.47 -13.91
C SER A 44 -19.19 -2.83 -13.23
N SER A 45 -19.45 -3.93 -13.94
CA SER A 45 -19.19 -5.29 -13.46
C SER A 45 -17.71 -5.57 -13.24
N MET A 46 -16.84 -5.07 -14.11
CA MET A 46 -15.39 -5.21 -14.00
C MET A 46 -14.81 -4.29 -12.93
N ALA A 47 -15.29 -3.05 -12.85
CA ALA A 47 -14.86 -2.13 -11.79
C ALA A 47 -15.26 -2.63 -10.39
N ALA A 48 -16.47 -3.17 -10.24
CA ALA A 48 -16.97 -3.71 -8.99
C ALA A 48 -16.23 -4.98 -8.53
N SER A 49 -15.82 -5.86 -9.46
CA SER A 49 -15.13 -7.10 -9.10
C SER A 49 -13.73 -6.87 -8.52
N VAL A 50 -13.07 -5.77 -8.90
CA VAL A 50 -11.75 -5.38 -8.39
C VAL A 50 -11.81 -4.23 -7.37
N GLY A 51 -13.00 -3.71 -7.07
CA GLY A 51 -13.19 -2.58 -6.16
C GLY A 51 -12.62 -1.25 -6.67
N TYR A 52 -12.47 -1.08 -7.98
CA TYR A 52 -11.97 0.16 -8.57
C TYR A 52 -13.06 1.23 -8.59
N ILE A 53 -12.73 2.42 -8.08
CA ILE A 53 -13.63 3.57 -8.04
C ILE A 53 -13.01 4.68 -8.91
N PRO A 54 -13.57 4.96 -10.10
CA PRO A 54 -13.07 6.05 -10.94
C PRO A 54 -13.28 7.40 -10.24
N ASN A 55 -12.32 8.32 -10.41
CA ASN A 55 -12.37 9.68 -9.86
C ASN A 55 -12.51 9.77 -8.32
N ALA A 56 -12.16 8.72 -7.59
CA ALA A 56 -12.05 8.80 -6.14
C ALA A 56 -10.92 9.76 -5.74
N LYS A 57 -11.11 10.45 -4.60
CA LYS A 57 -10.01 11.21 -3.98
C LYS A 57 -8.87 10.24 -3.63
N ALA A 58 -7.63 10.66 -3.85
CA ALA A 58 -6.46 9.93 -3.39
C ALA A 58 -6.60 9.62 -1.88
N PRO A 59 -6.43 8.34 -1.47
CA PRO A 59 -6.37 7.95 -0.07
C PRO A 59 -5.21 8.64 0.66
N ASP A 60 -5.38 8.78 1.96
CA ASP A 60 -4.31 9.22 2.86
C ASP A 60 -3.38 8.05 3.15
N TYR A 61 -2.08 8.23 2.87
CA TYR A 61 -1.04 7.22 3.03
C TYR A 61 -0.10 7.50 4.21
N ASP A 62 -0.33 8.54 5.02
CA ASP A 62 0.60 9.01 6.06
C ASP A 62 1.00 7.88 7.03
N TYR A 63 0.03 7.11 7.51
CA TYR A 63 0.30 5.96 8.39
C TYR A 63 1.21 4.90 7.73
N LEU A 64 0.99 4.57 6.46
CA LEU A 64 1.85 3.60 5.76
C LEU A 64 3.26 4.15 5.54
N ILE A 65 3.39 5.46 5.31
CA ILE A 65 4.68 6.13 5.21
C ILE A 65 5.42 6.02 6.54
N GLU A 66 4.78 6.32 7.67
CA GLU A 66 5.37 6.19 9.02
C GLU A 66 5.84 4.75 9.30
N VAL A 67 5.03 3.74 8.93
CA VAL A 67 5.41 2.33 9.08
C VAL A 67 6.67 2.00 8.27
N VAL A 68 6.75 2.47 7.01
CA VAL A 68 7.92 2.26 6.16
C VAL A 68 9.15 2.96 6.75
N GLU A 69 9.01 4.20 7.21
CA GLU A 69 10.10 4.95 7.84
C GLU A 69 10.65 4.26 9.08
N LYS A 70 9.76 3.67 9.91
CA LYS A 70 10.16 2.90 11.09
C LYS A 70 10.88 1.60 10.74
N VAL A 71 10.46 0.92 9.68
CA VAL A 71 11.00 -0.40 9.29
C VAL A 71 12.26 -0.28 8.42
N ARG A 72 12.45 0.84 7.70
CA ARG A 72 13.58 1.04 6.78
C ARG A 72 14.96 0.76 7.42
N PRO A 73 15.30 1.27 8.62
CA PRO A 73 16.61 1.01 9.24
C PRO A 73 16.85 -0.47 9.55
N ILE A 74 15.78 -1.23 9.81
CA ILE A 74 15.86 -2.67 10.04
C ILE A 74 16.08 -3.40 8.72
N ALA A 75 15.34 -3.02 7.67
CA ALA A 75 15.43 -3.63 6.35
C ALA A 75 16.82 -3.44 5.70
N GLU A 76 17.44 -2.27 5.88
CA GLU A 76 18.79 -1.98 5.37
C GLU A 76 19.87 -2.90 5.99
N ARG A 77 19.63 -3.40 7.19
CA ARG A 77 20.57 -4.22 7.98
C ARG A 77 20.27 -5.72 7.91
N ILE A 78 19.39 -6.15 7.00
CA ILE A 78 18.91 -7.54 6.92
C ILE A 78 19.99 -8.58 6.65
N GLN A 79 21.14 -8.15 6.14
CA GLN A 79 22.29 -9.01 5.86
C GLN A 79 23.30 -9.09 7.01
N GLU A 80 23.15 -8.25 8.05
CA GLU A 80 24.03 -8.27 9.22
C GLU A 80 23.82 -9.53 10.07
N LYS A 81 24.90 -10.03 10.66
CA LYS A 81 24.87 -11.17 11.59
C LYS A 81 25.53 -10.77 12.92
N PRO A 82 24.79 -10.79 14.05
CA PRO A 82 23.37 -11.11 14.18
C PRO A 82 22.45 -10.02 13.59
N PHE A 83 21.26 -10.40 13.13
CA PHE A 83 20.28 -9.48 12.58
C PHE A 83 19.52 -8.73 13.70
N PRO A 84 19.61 -7.39 13.78
CA PRO A 84 18.88 -6.64 14.79
C PRO A 84 17.39 -6.46 14.40
N LEU A 85 16.47 -6.88 15.27
CA LEU A 85 15.02 -6.71 15.09
C LEU A 85 14.50 -5.33 15.56
N TYR A 86 15.39 -4.47 16.03
CA TYR A 86 15.10 -3.14 16.57
C TYR A 86 16.25 -2.19 16.22
N SER A 87 15.94 -0.90 16.06
CA SER A 87 16.98 0.13 16.00
C SER A 87 17.52 0.39 17.40
N LEU A 88 18.84 0.42 17.56
CA LEU A 88 19.47 0.90 18.78
C LEU A 88 19.28 2.43 18.84
N PRO A 89 18.75 3.01 19.92
CA PRO A 89 18.72 4.45 20.07
C PRO A 89 20.17 4.95 20.15
N PHE A 90 20.44 6.07 19.47
CA PHE A 90 21.71 6.79 19.36
C PHE A 90 22.72 6.50 20.46
N GLU A 91 23.94 6.12 20.08
CA GLU A 91 25.09 6.09 20.99
C GLU A 91 25.32 7.50 21.56
N LEU A 92 25.50 7.56 22.89
CA LEU A 92 25.86 8.75 23.67
C LEU A 92 27.29 9.21 23.37
#